data_AF-W1W5S4-F1
#
_entry.id   AF-W1W5S4-F1
#
_cell.length_a   1.000
_cell.length_b   1.000
_cell.length_c   1.000
_cell.angle_alpha   90.00
_cell.angle_beta   90.00
_cell.angle_gamma   90.00
#
_symmetry.space_group_name_H-M   'P 1'
#
loop_
_entity.id
_entity.type
_entity.pdbx_description
1 polymer ?
#
loop_
_entity_poly.entity_id
_entity_poly.type
_entity_poly.pdbx_seq_one_letter_code
_entity_poly.pdbx_strand_id
1 'polypeptide(L)' 'MKTLILFSTRDGQTREIASYLASELKELGIQTDVANVHRIEEPQWENYDRVVIGASIRYG' A
#
# COMPACT_ATOMS: atom_id res chain seq x y z
N MET A 1 -14.82 -2.04 -5.96
CA MET A 1 -14.10 -1.62 -4.76
C MET A 1 -12.61 -1.62 -5.05
N LYS A 2 -11.93 -0.49 -4.81
CA LYS A 2 -10.51 -0.28 -5.10
C LYS A 2 -9.78 0.17 -3.84
N THR A 3 -8.63 -0.44 -3.58
CA THR A 3 -7.79 -0.18 -2.40
C THR A 3 -6.45 0.40 -2.83
N LEU A 4 -5.97 1.42 -2.11
CA LEU A 4 -4.60 1.92 -2.20
C LEU A 4 -3.80 1.46 -0.98
N ILE A 5 -2.69 0.76 -1.19
CA ILE A 5 -1.72 0.44 -0.14
C ILE A 5 -0.54 1.40 -0.27
N LEU A 6 -0.44 2.32 0.68
CA LEU A 6 0.70 3.21 0.83
C LEU A 6 1.71 2.60 1.80
N PHE A 7 2.99 2.60 1.42
CA PHE A 7 4.04 2.10 2.30
C PHE A 7 5.25 3.04 2.40
N SER A 8 5.86 3.07 3.58
CA SER A 8 7.19 3.63 3.83
C SER A 8 8.09 2.52 4.35
N THR A 9 9.24 2.30 3.70
CA THR A 9 10.17 1.23 4.07
C THR A 9 11.59 1.78 4.13
N ARG A 10 12.40 1.26 5.06
CA ARG A 10 13.85 1.50 5.09
C ARG A 10 14.62 0.32 4.52
N ASP A 11 14.38 -0.88 5.06
CA ASP A 11 15.15 -2.09 4.77
C ASP A 11 14.39 -3.06 3.86
N GLY A 12 13.28 -2.63 3.27
CA GLY A 12 12.49 -3.42 2.31
C GLY A 12 11.35 -4.24 2.95
N GLN A 13 11.40 -4.56 4.24
CA GLN A 13 10.38 -5.41 4.90
C GLN A 13 8.94 -4.91 4.72
N THR A 14 8.69 -3.61 4.96
CA THR A 14 7.33 -3.04 4.82
C THR A 14 6.84 -3.10 3.36
N ARG A 15 7.75 -3.06 2.37
CA ARG A 15 7.41 -3.24 0.95
C ARG A 15 6.97 -4.68 0.69
N GLU A 16 7.68 -5.67 1.23
CA GLU A 16 7.31 -7.08 1.06
C GLU A 16 5.94 -7.37 1.66
N ILE A 17 5.66 -6.84 2.86
CA ILE A 17 4.33 -6.95 3.50
C ILE A 17 3.26 -6.29 2.63
N ALA A 18 3.50 -5.07 2.13
CA ALA A 18 2.56 -4.36 1.27
C ALA A 18 2.28 -5.11 -0.04
N SER A 19 3.31 -5.66 -0.67
CA SER A 19 3.19 -6.49 -1.89
C SER A 19 2.40 -7.76 -1.63
N TYR A 20 2.64 -8.43 -0.51
CA TYR A 20 1.92 -9.64 -0.13
C TYR A 20 0.44 -9.38 0.16
N LEU A 21 0.12 -8.33 0.93
CA LEU A 21 -1.27 -7.94 1.15
C LEU A 21 -1.99 -7.61 -0.18
N ALA A 22 -1.28 -6.97 -1.12
CA ALA A 22 -1.85 -6.67 -2.41
C ALA A 22 -2.12 -7.92 -3.26
N SER A 23 -1.28 -8.97 -3.18
CA SER A 23 -1.56 -10.22 -3.89
C SER A 23 -2.78 -10.91 -3.31
N GLU A 24 -2.89 -11.01 -1.98
CA GLU A 24 -4.06 -11.60 -1.31
C GLU A 24 -5.37 -10.86 -1.66
N LEU A 25 -5.35 -9.52 -1.65
CA LEU A 25 -6.52 -8.73 -2.05
C LEU A 25 -6.90 -8.93 -3.52
N LYS A 26 -5.92 -9.04 -4.41
CA LYS A 26 -6.16 -9.32 -5.84
C LYS A 26 -6.76 -10.70 -6.05
N GLU A 27 -6.33 -11.72 -5.29
CA GLU A 27 -6.92 -13.07 -5.33
C GLU A 27 -8.39 -13.08 -4.89
N LEU A 28 -8.76 -12.19 -3.97
CA LEU A 28 -10.16 -11.96 -3.56
C LEU A 28 -10.96 -11.09 -4.56
N GLY A 29 -10.38 -10.74 -5.71
CA GLY A 29 -11.03 -9.91 -6.74
C GLY A 29 -11.08 -8.41 -6.41
N ILE A 30 -10.29 -7.95 -5.43
CA ILE A 30 -10.24 -6.53 -5.04
C ILE A 30 -9.14 -5.83 -5.83
N GLN A 31 -9.51 -4.78 -6.57
CA GLN A 31 -8.54 -3.94 -7.27
C GLN A 31 -7.63 -3.26 -6.25
N THR A 32 -6.33 -3.43 -6.40
CA THR A 32 -5.36 -2.95 -5.41
C THR A 32 -4.14 -2.35 -6.07
N ASP A 33 -3.89 -1.09 -5.75
CA ASP A 33 -2.67 -0.35 -6.11
C ASP A 33 -1.72 -0.32 -4.90
N VAL A 34 -0.41 -0.36 -5.17
CA VAL A 34 0.63 -0.33 -4.14
C VAL A 34 1.65 0.74 -4.48
N ALA A 35 1.96 1.61 -3.53
CA ALA A 35 2.86 2.72 -3.79
C ALA A 35 3.72 3.09 -2.58
N ASN A 36 4.96 3.49 -2.87
CA ASN A 36 5.86 4.04 -1.88
C ASN A 36 5.53 5.53 -1.67
N VAL A 37 5.27 5.93 -0.43
CA VAL A 37 4.90 7.32 -0.09
C VAL A 37 5.95 8.36 -0.49
N HIS A 38 7.22 7.95 -0.62
CA HIS A 38 8.32 8.84 -1.04
C HIS A 38 8.46 8.98 -2.55
N ARG A 39 7.68 8.23 -3.34
CA ARG A 39 7.81 8.16 -4.81
C ARG A 39 6.51 8.38 -5.55
N ILE A 40 5.37 8.30 -4.87
CA ILE A 40 4.07 8.48 -5.47
C ILE A 40 3.82 9.97 -5.70
N GLU A 41 3.22 10.32 -6.84
CA GLU A 41 2.58 11.62 -7.04
C GLU A 41 1.25 11.67 -6.27
N GLU A 42 0.54 12.80 -6.35
CA GLU A 42 -0.76 12.92 -5.68
C GLU A 42 -1.76 11.91 -6.28
N PRO A 43 -2.27 10.94 -5.50
CA PRO A 43 -3.29 10.01 -5.99
C PRO A 43 -4.58 10.76 -6.29
N GLN A 44 -5.29 10.32 -7.32
CA GLN A 44 -6.69 10.70 -7.50
C GLN A 44 -7.54 9.95 -6.45
N TRP A 45 -7.73 10.58 -5.29
CA TRP A 45 -8.32 9.97 -4.09
C TRP A 45 -9.73 9.43 -4.31
N GLU A 46 -10.50 10.07 -5.19
CA GLU A 46 -11.87 9.69 -5.51
C GLU A 46 -11.98 8.30 -6.14
N ASN A 47 -10.88 7.76 -6.68
CA ASN A 47 -10.84 6.42 -7.26
C ASN A 47 -10.72 5.30 -6.22
N TYR A 48 -10.49 5.62 -4.96
CA TYR A 48 -10.20 4.62 -3.92
C TYR A 48 -11.28 4.63 -2.85
N ASP A 49 -11.82 3.44 -2.58
CA ASP A 49 -12.78 3.24 -1.49
C ASP A 49 -12.06 3.12 -0.12
N ARG A 50 -10.79 2.72 -0.14
CA ARG A 50 -10.00 2.36 1.05
C ARG A 50 -8.53 2.67 0.87
N VAL A 51 -7.90 3.05 1.98
CA VAL A 51 -6.44 3.25 2.06
C VAL A 51 -5.88 2.40 3.20
N VAL A 52 -4.81 1.67 2.93
CA VAL A 52 -4.00 0.94 3.91
C VAL A 52 -2.64 1.62 3.99
N ILE A 53 -2.14 1.89 5.20
CA ILE A 53 -0.85 2.55 5.40
C ILE A 53 0.07 1.62 6.18
N GLY A 54 1.24 1.32 5.61
CA GLY A 54 2.31 0.56 6.26
C GLY A 54 3.57 1.42 6.43
N ALA A 55 4.18 1.38 7.62
CA ALA A 55 5.46 2.04 7.86
C ALA A 55 6.39 1.13 8.66
N SER A 56 7.70 1.30 8.49
CA SER A 56 8.68 0.69 9.39
C SER A 56 8.58 1.34 10.78
N ILE A 57 8.48 0.52 11.84
CA ILE A 57 8.52 1.02 13.22
C ILE A 57 9.95 1.49 13.51
N ARG A 58 10.06 2.71 14.02
CA ARG A 58 11.32 3.36 14.39
C ARG A 58 11.09 4.15 15.66
N TYR A 59 11.75 3.73 16.74
CA TYR A 59 11.69 4.40 18.05
C TYR A 59 10.30 4.39 18.73
N GLY A 60 9.41 3.47 18.32
CA GLY A 60 8.04 3.38 18.81
C GLY A 60 7.10 4.23 17.98
#